data_AF-A0AAV8H744-F1
#
_entry.id   AF-A0AAV8H744-F1
#
_cell.length_a   1.000
_cell.length_b   1.000
_cell.length_c   1.000
_cell.angle_alpha   90.00
_cell.angle_beta   90.00
_cell.angle_gamma   90.00
#
_symmetry.space_group_name_H-M   'P 1'
#
loop_
_entity.id
_entity.type
_entity.pdbx_description
1 polymer ?
#
loop_
_entity_poly.entity_id
_entity_poly.type
_entity_poly.pdbx_seq_one_letter_code
_entity_poly.pdbx_strand_id
1 'polypeptide(L)'
;MNPNMEAFQIHWENFGTNCKLEIWRRENSTFSLFSVLSARKAAAPLRSSSVLLLSNMYSVSVDGGLAGKVTIVSKGFKKCRGSPVCVRASVASTPLRVKNQQLKIGDSEKTVRIGVLGASGYTGAEIVRLLANHPYFAITVMTADRKAGQPFGSVFPHLNTQELPNMVAIKDADFSDVDAVFCCLPHGTTQEIIKGLPEQLKVVDLSADFRLKNIAEYDEWYGQPHKAPKLQEEAVYGLTEIYREEIENARLVANPGCYPTSIQLPPMPLIEEGLIELRNIIIDAKSGVSGAGRGAKEANLYTEIADGIHSYGITKHRHVPEIEQGLSGVANSKVTVSFTPHLMPMSRGMQSTIYVEMASGVTTDDLYHHLIATYKNEEFVKVLGKGVVPHTRHVRGSNYCLLNVFQDRIPGRAIIISVIDNLVKGASGQALQNLNLMMGFPENTGLQFQPLFP
;
A
#
# COMPACT_ATOMS: atom_id res chain seq x y z
N MET A 1 -31.27 17.48 -8.19
CA MET A 1 -31.60 16.24 -8.94
C MET A 1 -30.32 15.79 -9.65
N ASN A 2 -29.92 14.55 -9.45
CA ASN A 2 -28.67 13.98 -9.97
C ASN A 2 -28.94 13.45 -11.40
N PRO A 3 -28.12 13.77 -12.43
CA PRO A 3 -28.38 13.39 -13.83
C PRO A 3 -28.34 11.88 -14.12
N ASN A 4 -27.81 11.05 -13.21
CA ASN A 4 -27.57 9.62 -13.42
C ASN A 4 -28.64 8.71 -12.78
N MET A 5 -29.90 9.13 -12.81
CA MET A 5 -30.99 8.38 -12.18
C MET A 5 -32.12 8.10 -13.18
N GLU A 6 -32.33 6.84 -13.55
CA GLU A 6 -33.50 6.40 -14.31
C GLU A 6 -34.70 6.19 -13.37
N ALA A 7 -35.84 6.80 -13.71
CA ALA A 7 -37.09 6.63 -12.98
C ALA A 7 -37.92 5.50 -13.59
N PHE A 8 -38.36 4.54 -12.76
CA PHE A 8 -39.33 3.52 -13.15
C PHE A 8 -40.71 3.88 -12.61
N GLN A 9 -41.71 3.91 -13.49
CA GLN A 9 -43.09 4.24 -13.14
C GLN A 9 -43.93 2.96 -13.12
N ILE A 10 -44.50 2.62 -11.96
CA ILE A 10 -45.45 1.51 -11.83
C ILE A 10 -46.84 2.11 -11.58
N HIS A 11 -47.80 1.82 -12.46
CA HIS A 11 -49.19 2.20 -12.27
C HIS A 11 -49.95 1.05 -11.58
N TRP A 12 -50.73 1.39 -10.55
CA TRP A 12 -51.71 0.49 -9.93
C TRP A 12 -53.11 0.95 -10.32
N GLU A 13 -53.92 0.03 -10.84
CA GLU A 13 -55.38 0.22 -10.98
C GLU A 13 -56.09 -0.76 -10.03
N ASN A 14 -56.38 -0.29 -8.82
CA ASN A 14 -57.68 -0.42 -8.14
C ASN A 14 -57.54 -0.07 -6.65
N PHE A 15 -58.62 0.51 -6.11
CA PHE A 15 -58.81 1.13 -4.79
C PHE A 15 -58.38 2.61 -4.69
N GLY A 16 -59.23 3.50 -5.20
CA GLY A 16 -59.78 4.66 -4.47
C GLY A 16 -58.88 5.80 -3.98
N THR A 17 -57.55 5.69 -4.01
CA THR A 17 -56.63 6.76 -3.59
C THR A 17 -55.31 6.64 -4.36
N ASN A 18 -54.95 7.69 -5.10
CA ASN A 18 -53.71 7.74 -5.89
C ASN A 18 -52.48 7.84 -4.96
N CYS A 19 -51.81 6.73 -4.71
CA CYS A 19 -50.46 6.70 -4.14
C CYS A 19 -49.44 6.46 -5.25
N LYS A 20 -48.42 7.31 -5.33
CA LYS A 20 -47.30 7.19 -6.29
C LYS A 20 -46.07 6.70 -5.53
N LEU A 21 -45.48 5.59 -5.95
CA LEU A 21 -44.22 5.08 -5.40
C LEU A 21 -43.15 5.20 -6.50
N GLU A 22 -42.07 5.92 -6.23
CA GLU A 22 -40.92 6.04 -7.12
C GLU A 22 -39.76 5.21 -6.57
N ILE A 23 -39.25 4.27 -7.37
CA ILE A 23 -38.08 3.46 -7.04
C ILE A 23 -36.95 3.90 -7.95
N TRP A 24 -35.84 4.29 -7.34
CA TRP A 24 -34.65 4.75 -8.05
C TRP A 24 -33.60 3.65 -8.08
N ARG A 25 -33.02 3.41 -9.26
CA ARG A 25 -31.90 2.48 -9.44
C ARG A 25 -30.60 3.27 -9.54
N ARG A 26 -29.58 2.85 -8.77
CA ARG A 26 -28.19 3.29 -8.96
C ARG A 26 -27.47 2.18 -9.73
N GLU A 27 -26.66 2.54 -10.72
CA GLU A 27 -25.87 1.54 -11.45
C GLU A 27 -24.88 0.84 -10.49
N ASN A 28 -24.91 -0.49 -10.53
CA ASN A 28 -23.97 -1.43 -9.89
C ASN A 28 -23.99 -1.65 -8.38
N SER A 29 -25.16 -1.70 -7.71
CA SER A 29 -25.55 -2.69 -6.66
C SER A 29 -26.71 -2.21 -5.76
N THR A 30 -27.52 -3.16 -5.29
CA THR A 30 -28.64 -3.11 -4.30
C THR A 30 -29.73 -2.01 -4.41
N PHE A 31 -31.00 -2.44 -4.44
CA PHE A 31 -32.16 -1.55 -4.35
C PHE A 31 -32.19 -0.82 -3.00
N SER A 32 -32.22 0.51 -3.02
CA SER A 32 -32.44 1.33 -1.82
C SER A 32 -33.85 1.90 -1.86
N LEU A 33 -34.69 1.57 -0.88
CA LEU A 33 -36.03 2.12 -0.75
C LEU A 33 -35.94 3.50 -0.06
N PHE A 34 -36.18 4.59 -0.79
CA PHE A 34 -36.35 5.91 -0.19
C PHE A 34 -37.85 6.22 -0.05
N SER A 35 -38.25 6.68 1.14
CA SER A 35 -39.64 6.96 1.52
C SER A 35 -40.34 7.99 0.63
N VAL A 36 -41.65 7.81 0.41
CA VAL A 36 -42.52 8.76 -0.29
C VAL A 36 -42.95 9.90 0.64
N LEU A 37 -42.74 11.14 0.21
CA LEU A 37 -43.28 12.37 0.81
C LEU A 37 -44.35 12.95 -0.11
N SER A 38 -45.59 13.09 0.40
CA SER A 38 -46.57 14.15 0.10
C SER A 38 -48.01 13.63 0.13
N ALA A 39 -48.75 14.00 1.18
CA ALA A 39 -50.19 14.22 1.08
C ALA A 39 -50.46 15.70 1.42
N ARG A 40 -50.88 16.50 0.43
CA ARG A 40 -51.45 17.83 0.67
C ARG A 40 -52.83 17.66 1.29
N LYS A 41 -53.03 18.12 2.53
CA LYS A 41 -54.25 18.85 2.93
C LYS A 41 -54.02 19.63 4.22
N ALA A 42 -54.66 20.80 4.26
CA ALA A 42 -54.47 21.89 5.18
C ALA A 42 -54.90 21.59 6.64
N ALA A 43 -54.35 22.41 7.54
CA ALA A 43 -54.80 22.80 8.89
C ALA A 43 -54.23 22.05 10.13
N ALA A 44 -53.35 22.79 10.83
CA ALA A 44 -53.14 22.87 12.29
C ALA A 44 -52.43 21.71 13.05
N PRO A 45 -51.76 22.01 14.20
CA PRO A 45 -50.44 21.47 14.53
C PRO A 45 -50.47 20.31 15.53
N LEU A 46 -49.51 19.38 15.41
CA LEU A 46 -49.21 18.39 16.47
C LEU A 46 -47.72 18.35 16.82
N ARG A 47 -47.49 18.30 18.13
CA ARG A 47 -46.22 18.44 18.85
C ARG A 47 -45.31 17.22 18.70
N SER A 48 -44.04 17.48 18.99
CA SER A 48 -42.89 16.58 19.21
C SER A 48 -43.18 15.13 19.61
N SER A 49 -42.33 14.22 19.06
CA SER A 49 -42.08 12.80 19.44
C SER A 49 -42.82 11.75 18.59
N SER A 50 -42.37 11.47 17.35
CA SER A 50 -42.74 10.24 16.58
C SER A 50 -41.92 10.08 15.28
N VAL A 51 -40.58 10.13 15.34
CA VAL A 51 -39.70 9.79 14.19
C VAL A 51 -38.75 8.69 14.61
N LEU A 52 -39.28 7.50 14.89
CA LEU A 52 -38.53 6.25 15.05
C LEU A 52 -39.54 5.13 15.33
N LEU A 53 -40.02 4.46 14.28
CA LEU A 53 -40.65 3.12 14.29
C LEU A 53 -41.44 2.97 12.99
N LEU A 54 -40.82 2.49 11.90
CA LEU A 54 -41.53 1.89 10.74
C LEU A 54 -40.57 1.25 9.72
N SER A 55 -39.45 0.64 10.17
CA SER A 55 -38.51 -0.07 9.27
C SER A 55 -38.69 -1.60 9.24
N ASN A 56 -39.64 -2.19 9.97
CA ASN A 56 -39.72 -3.64 10.18
C ASN A 56 -41.02 -4.33 9.72
N MET A 57 -41.53 -4.06 8.50
CA MET A 57 -42.73 -4.78 8.01
C MET A 57 -42.64 -5.48 6.65
N TYR A 58 -41.54 -5.38 5.89
CA TYR A 58 -41.44 -6.07 4.59
C TYR A 58 -40.03 -6.60 4.33
N SER A 59 -39.93 -7.85 3.86
CA SER A 59 -38.71 -8.45 3.31
C SER A 59 -38.90 -8.74 1.83
N VAL A 60 -37.92 -8.34 1.01
CA VAL A 60 -37.91 -8.59 -0.45
C VAL A 60 -36.70 -9.48 -0.76
N SER A 61 -36.91 -10.61 -1.44
CA SER A 61 -35.84 -11.43 -2.02
C SER A 61 -35.93 -11.45 -3.54
N VAL A 62 -34.78 -11.55 -4.20
CA VAL A 62 -34.64 -11.65 -5.66
C VAL A 62 -33.69 -12.81 -5.94
N ASP A 63 -34.17 -13.86 -6.62
CA ASP A 63 -33.32 -14.97 -7.05
C ASP A 63 -32.65 -14.66 -8.40
N GLY A 64 -31.35 -14.93 -8.49
CA GLY A 64 -30.50 -14.66 -9.64
C GLY A 64 -30.72 -15.63 -10.79
N GLY A 65 -31.39 -15.15 -11.84
CA GLY A 65 -31.50 -15.79 -13.15
C GLY A 65 -32.13 -14.80 -14.14
N LEU A 66 -31.84 -14.96 -15.44
CA LEU A 66 -32.15 -14.02 -16.56
C LEU A 66 -33.65 -13.67 -16.78
N ALA A 67 -34.54 -14.07 -15.88
CA ALA A 67 -35.87 -13.51 -15.69
C ALA A 67 -36.25 -13.61 -14.19
N GLY A 68 -35.90 -12.59 -13.41
CA GLY A 68 -36.15 -12.57 -11.96
C GLY A 68 -37.62 -12.41 -11.61
N LYS A 69 -38.15 -13.28 -10.74
CA LYS A 69 -39.51 -13.21 -10.20
C LYS A 69 -39.46 -12.52 -8.83
N VAL A 70 -40.13 -11.37 -8.68
CA VAL A 70 -40.18 -10.65 -7.40
C VAL A 70 -41.39 -11.13 -6.60
N THR A 71 -41.17 -11.62 -5.38
CA THR A 71 -42.24 -12.06 -4.46
C THR A 71 -42.28 -11.13 -3.25
N ILE A 72 -43.43 -10.51 -3.00
CA ILE A 72 -43.67 -9.66 -1.82
C ILE A 72 -44.56 -10.46 -0.86
N VAL A 73 -44.08 -10.70 0.37
CA VAL A 73 -44.85 -11.40 1.41
C VAL A 73 -45.14 -10.41 2.53
N SER A 74 -46.42 -10.12 2.79
CA SER A 74 -46.82 -9.35 3.98
C SER A 74 -46.97 -10.28 5.19
N LYS A 75 -46.33 -9.97 6.32
CA LYS A 75 -46.62 -10.67 7.58
C LYS A 75 -47.86 -10.07 8.24
N GLY A 76 -48.91 -10.88 8.31
CA GLY A 76 -50.04 -10.69 9.23
C GLY A 76 -51.27 -10.02 8.63
N PHE A 77 -52.17 -10.80 8.02
CA PHE A 77 -53.63 -10.60 8.10
C PHE A 77 -54.35 -11.91 7.73
N LYS A 78 -55.51 -12.17 8.36
CA LYS A 78 -56.31 -13.39 8.23
C LYS A 78 -56.87 -13.59 6.82
N LYS A 79 -56.90 -14.86 6.40
CA LYS A 79 -57.57 -15.46 5.22
C LYS A 79 -58.74 -14.62 4.68
N CYS A 80 -58.58 -14.07 3.48
CA CYS A 80 -59.69 -13.73 2.59
C CYS A 80 -59.57 -14.58 1.33
N ARG A 81 -60.64 -15.31 0.99
CA ARG A 81 -60.76 -16.11 -0.24
C ARG A 81 -60.83 -15.15 -1.43
N GLY A 82 -59.89 -15.25 -2.35
CA GLY A 82 -59.89 -14.53 -3.62
C GLY A 82 -58.60 -14.86 -4.39
N SER A 83 -58.74 -15.20 -5.67
CA SER A 83 -57.74 -15.79 -6.56
C SER A 83 -56.34 -15.13 -6.54
N PRO A 84 -55.26 -15.88 -6.84
CA PRO A 84 -53.91 -15.31 -6.92
C PRO A 84 -53.83 -14.28 -8.05
N VAL A 85 -53.42 -13.05 -7.71
CA VAL A 85 -53.11 -12.00 -8.68
C VAL A 85 -51.77 -12.34 -9.35
N CYS A 86 -51.77 -12.52 -10.66
CA CYS A 86 -50.57 -12.79 -11.44
C CYS A 86 -50.15 -11.50 -12.17
N VAL A 87 -49.02 -10.91 -11.78
CA VAL A 87 -48.43 -9.76 -12.48
C VAL A 87 -47.48 -10.29 -13.55
N ARG A 88 -47.84 -10.11 -14.83
CA ARG A 88 -46.93 -10.31 -15.97
C ARG A 88 -46.27 -8.97 -16.30
N ALA A 89 -44.97 -8.85 -16.08
CA ALA A 89 -44.16 -7.82 -16.71
C ALA A 89 -43.54 -8.42 -17.98
N SER A 90 -43.88 -7.89 -19.16
CA SER A 90 -43.22 -8.23 -20.42
C SER A 90 -42.20 -7.14 -20.76
N VAL A 91 -40.93 -7.48 -20.86
CA VAL A 91 -39.89 -6.59 -21.38
C VAL A 91 -39.81 -6.83 -22.89
N ALA A 92 -40.32 -5.90 -23.69
CA ALA A 92 -40.07 -5.89 -25.12
C ALA A 92 -38.71 -5.21 -25.36
N SER A 93 -37.64 -5.99 -25.53
CA SER A 93 -36.35 -5.46 -25.95
C SER A 93 -36.30 -5.43 -27.48
N THR A 94 -36.46 -4.24 -28.07
CA THR A 94 -36.07 -3.99 -29.46
C THR A 94 -34.57 -4.28 -29.60
N PRO A 95 -34.08 -4.97 -30.64
CA PRO A 95 -32.65 -5.18 -30.81
C PRO A 95 -32.01 -3.82 -31.12
N LEU A 96 -31.47 -3.18 -30.09
CA LEU A 96 -30.57 -2.05 -30.26
C LEU A 96 -29.34 -2.58 -30.96
N ARG A 97 -29.24 -2.26 -32.25
CA ARG A 97 -28.03 -2.40 -33.05
C ARG A 97 -26.94 -1.64 -32.31
N VAL A 98 -26.12 -2.36 -31.55
CA VAL A 98 -24.94 -1.81 -30.88
C VAL A 98 -24.05 -1.28 -31.99
N LYS A 99 -24.13 0.03 -32.25
CA LYS A 99 -23.00 0.72 -32.86
C LYS A 99 -21.86 0.49 -31.88
N ASN A 100 -20.83 -0.22 -32.32
CA ASN A 100 -19.51 -0.16 -31.70
C ASN A 100 -19.05 1.30 -31.73
N GLN A 101 -19.58 2.12 -30.83
CA GLN A 101 -18.79 3.18 -30.25
C GLN A 101 -17.84 2.42 -29.34
N GLN A 102 -16.60 2.28 -29.80
CA GLN A 102 -15.48 2.21 -28.88
C GLN A 102 -15.75 3.29 -27.83
N LEU A 103 -16.13 2.86 -26.63
CA LEU A 103 -15.96 3.67 -25.46
C LEU A 103 -14.46 3.93 -25.43
N LYS A 104 -14.06 5.08 -25.98
CA LYS A 104 -12.81 5.71 -25.59
C LYS A 104 -12.97 5.89 -24.09
N ILE A 105 -12.45 4.94 -23.32
CA ILE A 105 -11.93 5.22 -22.00
C ILE A 105 -11.06 6.44 -22.26
N GLY A 106 -11.47 7.60 -21.76
CA GLY A 106 -10.67 8.80 -21.92
C GLY A 106 -9.28 8.44 -21.42
N ASP A 107 -8.28 8.56 -22.28
CA ASP A 107 -6.90 8.61 -21.83
C ASP A 107 -6.87 9.74 -20.80
N SER A 108 -6.89 9.41 -19.51
CA SER A 108 -6.36 10.32 -18.52
C SER A 108 -4.89 10.39 -18.88
N GLU A 109 -4.48 11.41 -19.64
CA GLU A 109 -3.07 11.65 -19.91
C GLU A 109 -2.36 11.63 -18.55
N LYS A 110 -1.55 10.59 -18.33
CA LYS A 110 -0.72 10.49 -17.15
C LYS A 110 0.18 11.73 -17.14
N THR A 111 -0.01 12.59 -16.16
CA THR A 111 0.52 13.96 -16.17
C THR A 111 1.97 14.08 -15.71
N VAL A 112 2.53 13.05 -15.06
CA VAL A 112 3.90 13.05 -14.52
C VAL A 112 4.73 11.99 -15.21
N ARG A 113 5.89 12.40 -15.72
CA ARG A 113 6.82 11.61 -16.51
C ARG A 113 7.95 11.09 -15.62
N ILE A 114 8.09 9.78 -15.58
CA ILE A 114 8.96 9.06 -14.65
C ILE A 114 10.12 8.41 -15.39
N GLY A 115 11.33 8.63 -14.89
CA GLY A 115 12.51 7.84 -15.23
C GLY A 115 12.75 6.71 -14.23
N VAL A 116 13.02 5.49 -14.71
CA VAL A 116 13.43 4.35 -13.87
C VAL A 116 14.88 3.99 -14.18
N LEU A 117 15.80 4.37 -13.30
CA LEU A 117 17.22 4.12 -13.48
C LEU A 117 17.60 2.76 -12.89
N GLY A 118 18.18 1.86 -13.70
CA GLY A 118 18.45 0.49 -13.25
C GLY A 118 17.21 -0.42 -13.28
N ALA A 119 16.37 -0.29 -14.31
CA ALA A 119 15.10 -1.01 -14.45
C ALA A 119 15.24 -2.55 -14.48
N SER A 120 16.41 -3.09 -14.82
CA SER A 120 16.62 -4.55 -14.99
C SER A 120 16.70 -5.37 -13.69
N GLY A 121 16.69 -4.72 -12.52
CA GLY A 121 16.65 -5.35 -11.19
C GLY A 121 15.23 -5.65 -10.70
N TYR A 122 15.10 -6.34 -9.56
CA TYR A 122 13.77 -6.65 -9.00
C TYR A 122 13.02 -5.41 -8.51
N THR A 123 13.70 -4.45 -7.89
CA THR A 123 13.08 -3.17 -7.48
C THR A 123 12.64 -2.34 -8.68
N GLY A 124 13.45 -2.29 -9.74
CA GLY A 124 13.06 -1.67 -11.02
C GLY A 124 11.80 -2.31 -11.61
N ALA A 125 11.74 -3.65 -11.65
CA ALA A 125 10.54 -4.37 -12.10
C ALA A 125 9.31 -4.10 -11.23
N GLU A 126 9.47 -3.94 -9.91
CA GLU A 126 8.36 -3.60 -9.03
C GLU A 126 7.87 -2.17 -9.21
N ILE A 127 8.76 -1.20 -9.43
CA ILE A 127 8.36 0.16 -9.81
C ILE A 127 7.53 0.10 -11.11
N VAL A 128 7.99 -0.62 -12.14
CA VAL A 128 7.25 -0.78 -13.39
C VAL A 128 5.88 -1.43 -13.16
N ARG A 129 5.80 -2.47 -12.31
CA ARG A 129 4.53 -3.13 -11.95
C ARG A 129 3.57 -2.17 -11.25
N LEU A 130 4.04 -1.36 -10.31
CA LEU A 130 3.21 -0.44 -9.54
C LEU A 130 2.71 0.73 -10.41
N LEU A 131 3.59 1.33 -11.22
CA LEU A 131 3.26 2.45 -12.10
C LEU A 131 2.31 2.06 -13.24
N ALA A 132 2.21 0.77 -13.58
CA ALA A 132 1.26 0.26 -14.56
C ALA A 132 -0.18 0.75 -14.29
N ASN A 133 -0.59 0.74 -13.02
CA ASN A 133 -1.93 1.17 -12.60
C ASN A 133 -1.94 2.50 -11.84
N HIS A 134 -0.83 3.24 -11.84
CA HIS A 134 -0.81 4.58 -11.27
C HIS A 134 -1.53 5.55 -12.22
N PRO A 135 -2.58 6.27 -11.78
CA PRO A 135 -3.42 7.08 -12.67
C PRO A 135 -2.69 8.31 -13.24
N TYR A 136 -1.64 8.80 -12.57
CA TYR A 136 -0.98 10.06 -12.96
C TYR A 136 0.46 9.89 -13.46
N PHE A 137 1.09 8.73 -13.24
CA PHE A 137 2.52 8.56 -13.44
C PHE A 137 2.77 7.62 -14.62
N ALA A 138 3.49 8.12 -15.63
CA ALA A 138 3.89 7.39 -16.83
C ALA A 138 5.40 7.20 -16.88
N ILE A 139 5.85 6.02 -17.28
CA ILE A 139 7.27 5.74 -17.48
C ILE A 139 7.66 6.25 -18.87
N THR A 140 8.55 7.23 -18.92
CA THR A 140 9.05 7.82 -20.17
C THR A 140 10.51 7.46 -20.44
N VAL A 141 11.27 7.13 -19.39
CA VAL A 141 12.68 6.73 -19.49
C VAL A 141 12.93 5.49 -18.66
N MET A 142 13.65 4.53 -19.22
CA MET A 142 14.18 3.39 -18.46
C MET A 142 15.63 3.18 -18.81
N THR A 143 16.47 2.96 -17.79
CA THR A 143 17.88 2.68 -18.01
C THR A 143 18.27 1.31 -17.51
N ALA A 144 19.22 0.70 -18.21
CA ALA A 144 19.91 -0.50 -17.77
C ALA A 144 21.36 -0.42 -18.27
N ASP A 145 22.26 -1.14 -17.59
CA ASP A 145 23.66 -1.23 -18.01
C ASP A 145 23.80 -2.29 -19.11
N ARG A 146 24.06 -3.55 -18.75
CA ARG A 146 24.23 -4.67 -19.69
C ARG A 146 23.03 -4.99 -20.61
N LYS A 147 21.87 -4.39 -20.33
CA LYS A 147 20.60 -4.63 -21.06
C LYS A 147 20.13 -3.40 -21.85
N ALA A 148 20.94 -2.35 -21.94
CA ALA A 148 20.67 -1.22 -22.83
C ALA A 148 20.41 -1.68 -24.28
N GLY A 149 19.48 -1.02 -24.96
CA GLY A 149 18.99 -1.32 -26.30
C GLY A 149 17.93 -2.43 -26.36
N GLN A 150 17.69 -3.18 -25.27
CA GLN A 150 16.69 -4.25 -25.24
C GLN A 150 15.31 -3.73 -24.80
N PRO A 151 14.22 -4.27 -25.35
CA PRO A 151 12.88 -4.01 -24.82
C PRO A 151 12.76 -4.62 -23.42
N PHE A 152 12.10 -3.90 -22.51
CA PHE A 152 11.97 -4.33 -21.12
C PHE A 152 11.26 -5.70 -20.97
N GLY A 153 10.25 -5.96 -21.80
CA GLY A 153 9.54 -7.24 -21.84
C GLY A 153 10.43 -8.46 -22.17
N SER A 154 11.57 -8.26 -22.84
CA SER A 154 12.53 -9.37 -23.06
C SER A 154 13.29 -9.76 -21.79
N VAL A 155 13.44 -8.83 -20.86
CA VAL A 155 14.10 -9.03 -19.57
C VAL A 155 13.11 -9.47 -18.48
N PHE A 156 11.87 -8.97 -18.54
CA PHE A 156 10.77 -9.33 -17.65
C PHE A 156 9.48 -9.61 -18.45
N PRO A 157 9.31 -10.83 -18.99
CA PRO A 157 8.16 -11.18 -19.84
C PRO A 157 6.79 -11.03 -19.19
N HIS A 158 6.73 -11.11 -17.86
CA HIS A 158 5.47 -10.95 -17.11
C HIS A 158 4.91 -9.52 -17.13
N LEU A 159 5.67 -8.54 -17.64
CA LEU A 159 5.25 -7.13 -17.78
C LEU A 159 5.07 -6.71 -19.25
N ASN A 160 5.01 -7.68 -20.17
CA ASN A 160 4.91 -7.44 -21.62
C ASN A 160 3.53 -6.90 -22.09
N THR A 161 2.56 -6.78 -21.18
CA THR A 161 1.24 -6.20 -21.48
C THR A 161 1.26 -4.66 -21.48
N GLN A 162 2.38 -4.05 -21.11
CA GLN A 162 2.55 -2.61 -21.05
C GLN A 162 3.35 -2.11 -22.26
N GLU A 163 2.93 -0.99 -22.83
CA GLU A 163 3.75 -0.23 -23.77
C GLU A 163 4.78 0.58 -22.99
N LEU A 164 6.03 0.14 -23.02
CA LEU A 164 7.14 0.74 -22.27
C LEU A 164 8.26 1.15 -23.23
N PRO A 165 9.01 2.24 -22.93
CA PRO A 165 10.17 2.60 -23.74
C PRO A 165 11.22 1.49 -23.72
N ASN A 166 12.08 1.45 -24.74
CA ASN A 166 13.26 0.58 -24.69
C ASN A 166 14.20 1.05 -23.59
N MET A 167 14.91 0.12 -22.95
CA MET A 167 15.93 0.49 -21.98
C MET A 167 17.13 1.09 -22.70
N VAL A 168 17.69 2.18 -22.18
CA VAL A 168 18.90 2.83 -22.70
C VAL A 168 20.04 2.77 -21.69
N ALA A 169 21.27 3.03 -22.12
CA ALA A 169 22.36 3.24 -21.17
C ALA A 169 22.15 4.60 -20.49
N ILE A 170 22.54 4.71 -19.21
CA ILE A 170 22.24 5.93 -18.44
C ILE A 170 22.87 7.20 -19.02
N LYS A 171 24.07 7.09 -19.60
CA LYS A 171 24.77 8.20 -20.27
C LYS A 171 24.05 8.70 -21.53
N ASP A 172 23.17 7.88 -22.09
CA ASP A 172 22.41 8.17 -23.31
C ASP A 172 20.95 8.52 -22.98
N ALA A 173 20.59 8.59 -21.70
CA ALA A 173 19.25 8.96 -21.26
C ALA A 173 19.05 10.48 -21.32
N ASP A 174 17.92 10.91 -21.86
CA ASP A 174 17.48 12.31 -21.83
C ASP A 174 16.46 12.52 -20.71
N PHE A 175 16.70 13.55 -19.89
CA PHE A 175 15.85 13.92 -18.75
C PHE A 175 15.12 15.25 -18.97
N SER A 176 15.22 15.86 -20.15
CA SER A 176 14.57 17.13 -20.49
C SER A 176 13.05 17.09 -20.28
N ASP A 177 12.44 15.93 -20.56
CA ASP A 177 11.01 15.66 -20.43
C ASP A 177 10.70 14.64 -19.32
N VAL A 178 11.45 14.67 -18.23
CA VAL A 178 11.23 13.85 -17.04
C VAL A 178 10.99 14.76 -15.84
N ASP A 179 10.03 14.39 -14.99
CA ASP A 179 9.65 15.19 -13.81
C ASP A 179 10.22 14.58 -12.53
N ALA A 180 10.30 13.24 -12.47
CA ALA A 180 10.87 12.52 -11.33
C ALA A 180 11.58 11.22 -11.75
N VAL A 181 12.51 10.76 -10.92
CA VAL A 181 13.23 9.50 -11.15
C VAL A 181 13.25 8.58 -9.94
N PHE A 182 13.16 7.29 -10.21
CA PHE A 182 13.49 6.23 -9.26
C PHE A 182 14.88 5.68 -9.58
N CYS A 183 15.80 5.73 -8.61
CA CYS A 183 17.13 5.15 -8.76
C CYS A 183 17.18 3.75 -8.15
N CYS A 184 17.11 2.72 -8.99
CA CYS A 184 17.19 1.30 -8.63
C CYS A 184 18.60 0.72 -8.89
N LEU A 185 19.63 1.51 -8.61
CA LEU A 185 21.01 1.23 -8.97
C LEU A 185 21.77 0.51 -7.85
N PRO A 186 22.88 -0.20 -8.16
CA PRO A 186 23.77 -0.72 -7.14
C PRO A 186 24.38 0.40 -6.28
N HIS A 187 24.62 0.11 -5.00
CA HIS A 187 25.33 1.03 -4.10
C HIS A 187 26.68 1.48 -4.69
N GLY A 188 27.08 2.72 -4.41
CA GLY A 188 28.31 3.34 -4.88
C GLY A 188 28.27 3.92 -6.30
N THR A 189 27.26 3.56 -7.10
CA THR A 189 27.07 4.14 -8.44
C THR A 189 26.12 5.34 -8.39
N THR A 190 25.17 5.34 -7.46
CA THR A 190 24.06 6.28 -7.44
C THR A 190 24.52 7.70 -7.08
N GLN A 191 25.54 7.84 -6.23
CA GLN A 191 26.06 9.15 -5.79
C GLN A 191 26.49 10.05 -6.95
N GLU A 192 27.31 9.52 -7.87
CA GLU A 192 27.80 10.29 -9.02
C GLU A 192 26.68 10.54 -10.03
N ILE A 193 25.80 9.56 -10.21
CA ILE A 193 24.67 9.65 -11.13
C ILE A 193 23.70 10.74 -10.68
N ILE A 194 23.26 10.72 -9.41
CA ILE A 194 22.34 11.72 -8.87
C ILE A 194 22.97 13.10 -8.87
N LYS A 195 24.27 13.21 -8.64
CA LYS A 195 25.02 14.47 -8.76
C LYS A 195 25.01 15.05 -10.18
N GLY A 196 24.90 14.22 -11.21
CA GLY A 196 24.80 14.64 -12.61
C GLY A 196 23.38 14.87 -13.09
N LEU A 197 22.34 14.57 -12.29
CA LEU A 197 20.96 14.77 -12.69
C LEU A 197 20.57 16.26 -12.62
N PRO A 198 19.65 16.72 -13.49
CA PRO A 198 19.09 18.06 -13.40
C PRO A 198 18.45 18.36 -12.03
N GLU A 199 18.70 19.55 -11.48
CA GLU A 199 18.26 19.92 -10.13
C GLU A 199 16.74 19.97 -9.98
N GLN A 200 15.99 20.23 -11.05
CA GLN A 200 14.53 20.27 -11.01
C GLN A 200 13.88 18.89 -10.79
N LEU A 201 14.61 17.79 -11.02
CA LEU A 201 14.06 16.45 -10.84
C LEU A 201 13.83 16.13 -9.37
N LYS A 202 12.65 15.59 -9.06
CA LYS A 202 12.44 14.85 -7.83
C LYS A 202 13.12 13.47 -7.95
N VAL A 203 13.88 13.08 -6.94
CA VAL A 203 14.69 11.85 -6.95
C VAL A 203 14.31 11.00 -5.75
N VAL A 204 13.92 9.75 -5.99
CA VAL A 204 13.80 8.73 -4.95
C VAL A 204 14.87 7.67 -5.19
N ASP A 205 15.88 7.65 -4.34
CA ASP A 205 16.97 6.67 -4.39
C ASP A 205 16.64 5.42 -3.58
N LEU A 206 16.55 4.27 -4.24
CA LEU A 206 16.34 2.97 -3.58
C LEU A 206 17.64 2.32 -3.13
N SER A 207 18.80 2.87 -3.51
CA SER A 207 20.10 2.46 -3.01
C SER A 207 20.29 2.90 -1.56
N ALA A 208 21.44 2.56 -0.97
CA ALA A 208 21.77 2.96 0.40
C ALA A 208 22.66 4.19 0.49
N ASP A 209 23.04 4.75 -0.67
CA ASP A 209 24.11 5.73 -0.79
C ASP A 209 23.84 7.02 -0.03
N PHE A 210 22.57 7.42 0.09
CA PHE A 210 22.15 8.67 0.75
C PHE A 210 21.43 8.48 2.10
N ARG A 211 21.40 7.25 2.64
CA ARG A 211 20.60 6.94 3.86
C ARG A 211 21.28 7.36 5.16
N LEU A 212 22.60 7.27 5.22
CA LEU A 212 23.38 7.59 6.42
C LEU A 212 23.77 9.06 6.40
N LYS A 213 23.27 9.84 7.36
CA LYS A 213 23.58 11.27 7.48
C LYS A 213 25.05 11.48 7.84
N ASN A 214 25.62 10.57 8.64
CA ASN A 214 27.03 10.61 8.99
C ASN A 214 27.89 10.01 7.87
N ILE A 215 28.60 10.88 7.14
CA ILE A 215 29.49 10.49 6.05
C ILE A 215 30.60 9.54 6.53
N ALA A 216 31.16 9.75 7.72
CA ALA A 216 32.22 8.87 8.24
C ALA A 216 31.71 7.45 8.52
N GLU A 217 30.44 7.33 8.93
CA GLU A 217 29.79 6.04 9.14
C GLU A 217 29.46 5.36 7.80
N TYR A 218 29.05 6.13 6.79
CA TYR A 218 28.94 5.60 5.42
C TYR A 218 30.28 5.00 4.95
N ASP A 219 31.37 5.76 5.10
CA ASP A 219 32.71 5.31 4.70
C ASP A 219 33.12 4.01 5.41
N GLU A 220 32.87 3.90 6.71
CA GLU A 220 33.16 2.71 7.51
C GLU A 220 32.38 1.46 7.03
N TRP A 221 31.09 1.61 6.75
CA TRP A 221 30.20 0.48 6.47
C TRP A 221 30.15 0.08 4.98
N TYR A 222 30.43 1.03 4.10
CA TYR A 222 30.42 0.82 2.64
C TYR A 222 31.82 0.70 2.04
N GLY A 223 32.87 1.04 2.80
CA GLY A 223 34.27 0.80 2.43
C GLY A 223 34.81 1.75 1.36
N GLN A 224 34.15 2.89 1.16
CA GLN A 224 34.52 3.89 0.17
C GLN A 224 34.03 5.28 0.60
N PRO A 225 34.77 6.36 0.28
CA PRO A 225 34.35 7.73 0.58
C PRO A 225 33.01 8.09 -0.05
N HIS A 226 32.16 8.82 0.67
CA HIS A 226 30.95 9.42 0.11
C HIS A 226 31.30 10.47 -0.97
N LYS A 227 30.86 10.26 -2.20
CA LYS A 227 31.24 11.06 -3.38
C LYS A 227 30.36 12.30 -3.64
N ALA A 228 29.27 12.44 -2.89
CA ALA A 228 28.32 13.54 -3.03
C ALA A 228 27.93 14.17 -1.67
N PRO A 229 28.90 14.59 -0.83
CA PRO A 229 28.63 15.03 0.55
C PRO A 229 27.65 16.21 0.64
N LYS A 230 27.70 17.16 -0.31
CA LYS A 230 26.73 18.26 -0.35
C LYS A 230 25.29 17.80 -0.61
N LEU A 231 25.11 16.76 -1.44
CA LEU A 231 23.79 16.17 -1.68
C LEU A 231 23.32 15.32 -0.49
N GLN A 232 24.23 14.81 0.32
CA GLN A 232 23.87 14.08 1.54
C GLN A 232 23.15 14.98 2.56
N GLU A 233 23.48 16.28 2.58
CA GLU A 233 22.86 17.25 3.49
C GLU A 233 21.38 17.54 3.15
N GLU A 234 20.99 17.44 1.87
CA GLU A 234 19.60 17.64 1.43
C GLU A 234 18.75 16.35 1.42
N ALA A 235 19.39 15.18 1.53
CA ALA A 235 18.69 13.91 1.43
C ALA A 235 17.79 13.66 2.64
N VAL A 236 16.50 13.42 2.38
CA VAL A 236 15.52 13.06 3.41
C VAL A 236 15.36 11.54 3.46
N TYR A 237 15.35 10.96 4.65
CA TYR A 237 15.14 9.53 4.83
C TYR A 237 13.66 9.16 4.63
N GLY A 238 13.37 8.32 3.65
CA GLY A 238 12.02 8.06 3.15
C GLY A 238 11.18 7.06 3.95
N LEU A 239 11.23 7.08 5.29
CA LEU A 239 10.34 6.28 6.13
C LEU A 239 9.03 7.04 6.33
N THR A 240 8.09 6.82 5.42
CA THR A 240 6.96 7.72 5.17
C THR A 240 6.13 8.04 6.40
N GLU A 241 5.79 7.03 7.21
CA GLU A 241 4.94 7.21 8.38
C GLU A 241 5.59 8.07 9.49
N ILE A 242 6.92 8.26 9.43
CA ILE A 242 7.68 9.02 10.42
C ILE A 242 8.06 10.41 9.90
N TYR A 243 8.53 10.49 8.65
CA TYR A 243 9.12 11.73 8.08
C TYR A 243 8.26 12.35 6.97
N ARG A 244 6.93 12.17 7.05
CA ARG A 244 5.97 12.58 6.01
C ARG A 244 6.15 14.05 5.58
N GLU A 245 6.29 14.94 6.55
CA GLU A 245 6.40 16.39 6.32
C GLU A 245 7.72 16.77 5.63
N GLU A 246 8.84 16.15 6.03
CA GLU A 246 10.12 16.37 5.37
C GLU A 246 10.13 15.80 3.95
N ILE A 247 9.51 14.63 3.74
CA ILE A 247 9.44 13.96 2.44
C ILE A 247 8.63 14.79 1.43
N GLU A 248 7.50 15.39 1.83
CA GLU A 248 6.67 16.23 0.96
C GLU A 248 7.48 17.38 0.33
N ASN A 249 8.38 17.97 1.12
CA ASN A 249 9.21 19.10 0.70
C ASN A 249 10.55 18.68 0.05
N ALA A 250 10.90 17.40 0.12
CA ALA A 250 12.19 16.91 -0.34
C ALA A 250 12.32 16.94 -1.87
N ARG A 251 13.54 17.25 -2.33
CA ARG A 251 13.96 17.01 -3.71
C ARG A 251 14.54 15.61 -3.88
N LEU A 252 15.37 15.19 -2.92
CA LEU A 252 16.03 13.89 -2.88
C LEU A 252 15.57 13.12 -1.64
N VAL A 253 14.95 11.97 -1.87
CA VAL A 253 14.57 11.02 -0.82
C VAL A 253 15.45 9.78 -0.92
N ALA A 254 16.14 9.47 0.17
CA ALA A 254 16.83 8.20 0.37
C ALA A 254 15.82 7.17 0.90
N ASN A 255 15.31 6.32 0.01
CA ASN A 255 14.32 5.33 0.37
C ASN A 255 14.94 4.26 1.30
N PRO A 256 14.28 3.92 2.42
CA PRO A 256 14.81 2.98 3.41
C PRO A 256 15.16 1.59 2.88
N GLY A 257 16.01 0.90 3.64
CA GLY A 257 16.21 -0.52 3.51
C GLY A 257 15.00 -1.32 3.98
N CYS A 258 14.84 -2.52 3.43
CA CYS A 258 13.71 -3.39 3.74
C CYS A 258 13.67 -3.80 5.23
N TYR A 259 14.80 -4.25 5.80
CA TYR A 259 14.88 -4.57 7.23
C TYR A 259 14.72 -3.31 8.11
N PRO A 260 15.46 -2.20 7.87
CA PRO A 260 15.24 -0.95 8.56
C PRO A 260 13.78 -0.53 8.61
N THR A 261 13.01 -0.71 7.53
CA THR A 261 11.58 -0.39 7.50
C THR A 261 10.79 -1.23 8.51
N SER A 262 10.88 -2.56 8.46
CA SER A 262 10.13 -3.42 9.39
C SER A 262 10.60 -3.30 10.85
N ILE A 263 11.83 -2.84 11.06
CA ILE A 263 12.47 -2.69 12.37
C ILE A 263 12.22 -1.33 13.00
N GLN A 264 12.15 -0.25 12.22
CA GLN A 264 11.97 1.10 12.78
C GLN A 264 10.51 1.41 13.10
N LEU A 265 9.57 1.00 12.24
CA LEU A 265 8.15 1.26 12.43
C LEU A 265 7.66 0.88 13.87
N PRO A 266 7.85 -0.34 14.39
CA PRO A 266 7.35 -0.65 15.73
C PRO A 266 8.05 0.06 16.91
N PRO A 267 9.38 0.00 17.09
CA PRO A 267 10.05 0.50 18.29
C PRO A 267 10.26 2.01 18.29
N MET A 268 10.31 2.71 17.15
CA MET A 268 10.50 4.18 17.16
C MET A 268 9.47 4.91 18.02
N PRO A 269 8.13 4.73 17.84
CA PRO A 269 7.14 5.39 18.69
C PRO A 269 7.18 4.92 20.15
N LEU A 270 7.64 3.69 20.42
CA LEU A 270 7.81 3.18 21.79
C LEU A 270 9.02 3.80 22.50
N ILE A 271 10.09 4.05 21.75
CA ILE A 271 11.31 4.72 22.24
C ILE A 271 11.04 6.19 22.50
N GLU A 272 10.33 6.86 21.58
CA GLU A 272 9.97 8.27 21.71
C GLU A 272 9.14 8.54 22.97
N GLU A 273 8.22 7.63 23.31
CA GLU A 273 7.41 7.68 24.54
C GLU A 273 8.12 7.10 25.78
N GLY A 274 9.35 6.58 25.62
CA GLY A 274 10.12 6.01 26.73
C GLY A 274 9.53 4.71 27.32
N LEU A 275 8.75 3.97 26.53
CA LEU A 275 8.07 2.74 26.98
C LEU A 275 8.97 1.50 26.97
N ILE A 276 10.09 1.55 26.24
CA ILE A 276 11.08 0.48 26.19
C ILE A 276 12.47 1.01 26.50
N GLU A 277 13.30 0.14 27.07
CA GLU A 277 14.70 0.40 27.34
C GLU A 277 15.52 0.40 26.03
N LEU A 278 16.57 1.21 25.98
CA LEU A 278 17.43 1.34 24.79
C LEU A 278 18.52 0.25 24.70
N ARG A 279 18.70 -0.52 25.76
CA ARG A 279 19.67 -1.62 25.83
C ARG A 279 19.04 -2.94 25.40
N ASN A 280 19.88 -3.87 24.98
CA ASN A 280 19.49 -5.26 24.72
C ASN A 280 18.33 -5.42 23.71
N ILE A 281 18.20 -4.48 22.76
CA ILE A 281 17.30 -4.61 21.62
C ILE A 281 17.89 -5.67 20.68
N ILE A 282 17.25 -6.83 20.62
CA ILE A 282 17.69 -7.97 19.80
C ILE A 282 16.70 -8.13 18.65
N ILE A 283 17.21 -8.21 17.43
CA ILE A 283 16.43 -8.31 16.21
C ILE A 283 16.87 -9.57 15.47
N ASP A 284 15.97 -10.54 15.45
CA ASP A 284 16.09 -11.74 14.63
C ASP A 284 15.13 -11.60 13.44
N ALA A 285 15.70 -11.30 12.27
CA ALA A 285 14.93 -11.00 11.07
C ALA A 285 15.04 -12.11 10.01
N LYS A 286 14.00 -12.27 9.21
CA LYS A 286 13.82 -13.31 8.20
C LYS A 286 13.38 -12.66 6.90
N SER A 287 14.00 -13.02 5.78
CA SER A 287 13.66 -12.46 4.46
C SER A 287 13.61 -13.53 3.38
N GLY A 288 12.66 -13.39 2.46
CA GLY A 288 12.71 -14.08 1.17
C GLY A 288 13.93 -13.68 0.35
N VAL A 289 14.34 -14.56 -0.56
CA VAL A 289 15.59 -14.45 -1.33
C VAL A 289 15.64 -13.25 -2.28
N SER A 290 14.49 -12.69 -2.68
CA SER A 290 14.45 -11.53 -3.58
C SER A 290 15.17 -10.28 -3.04
N GLY A 291 15.35 -10.17 -1.71
CA GLY A 291 16.16 -9.13 -1.09
C GLY A 291 17.65 -9.18 -1.48
N ALA A 292 18.16 -10.33 -1.93
CA ALA A 292 19.53 -10.46 -2.43
C ALA A 292 19.70 -9.95 -3.88
N GLY A 293 18.61 -9.54 -4.52
CA GLY A 293 18.59 -9.03 -5.89
C GLY A 293 18.64 -10.12 -6.97
N ARG A 294 18.78 -9.68 -8.22
CA ARG A 294 18.72 -10.55 -9.43
C ARG A 294 20.11 -10.95 -9.95
N GLY A 295 21.18 -10.66 -9.22
CA GLY A 295 22.52 -11.07 -9.61
C GLY A 295 22.65 -12.59 -9.58
N ALA A 296 23.15 -13.18 -10.67
CA ALA A 296 23.44 -14.61 -10.72
C ALA A 296 24.66 -14.93 -9.84
N LYS A 297 24.40 -15.47 -8.65
CA LYS A 297 25.42 -15.94 -7.69
C LYS A 297 25.06 -17.36 -7.33
N GLU A 298 26.06 -18.23 -7.21
CA GLU A 298 25.89 -19.64 -6.84
C GLU A 298 25.03 -19.78 -5.59
N ALA A 299 25.35 -19.04 -4.53
CA ALA A 299 24.62 -19.01 -3.26
C ALA A 299 23.12 -18.66 -3.36
N ASN A 300 22.65 -18.11 -4.49
CA ASN A 300 21.25 -17.73 -4.72
C ASN A 300 20.55 -18.63 -5.75
N LEU A 301 21.22 -19.68 -6.24
CA LEU A 301 20.58 -20.66 -7.12
C LEU A 301 19.47 -21.40 -6.35
N TYR A 302 18.47 -21.89 -7.10
CA TYR A 302 17.30 -22.53 -6.50
C TYR A 302 17.68 -23.67 -5.53
N THR A 303 18.61 -24.54 -5.93
CA THR A 303 19.03 -25.71 -5.12
C THR A 303 19.87 -25.35 -3.90
N GLU A 304 20.52 -24.18 -3.89
CA GLU A 304 21.26 -23.68 -2.72
C GLU A 304 20.34 -23.03 -1.68
N ILE A 305 19.15 -22.60 -2.11
CA ILE A 305 18.18 -21.88 -1.28
C ILE A 305 17.03 -22.76 -0.81
N ALA A 306 16.55 -23.68 -1.66
CA ALA A 306 15.42 -24.53 -1.35
C ALA A 306 15.71 -25.46 -0.15
N ASP A 307 14.65 -25.87 0.55
CA ASP A 307 14.65 -26.86 1.65
C ASP A 307 15.49 -26.51 2.88
N GLY A 308 16.05 -25.30 2.96
CA GLY A 308 16.90 -24.87 4.07
C GLY A 308 16.74 -23.40 4.44
N ILE A 309 17.29 -23.06 5.60
CA ILE A 309 17.44 -21.68 6.07
C ILE A 309 18.88 -21.48 6.55
N HIS A 310 19.40 -20.26 6.47
CA HIS A 310 20.69 -19.91 7.07
C HIS A 310 20.75 -18.44 7.46
N SER A 311 21.54 -18.14 8.50
CA SER A 311 21.87 -16.77 8.90
C SER A 311 22.94 -16.21 7.97
N TYR A 312 22.95 -14.89 7.76
CA TYR A 312 23.99 -14.19 6.99
C TYR A 312 24.26 -12.82 7.58
N GLY A 313 25.37 -12.18 7.22
CA GLY A 313 25.70 -10.84 7.73
C GLY A 313 25.69 -10.74 9.26
N ILE A 314 25.98 -11.85 9.95
CA ILE A 314 25.95 -11.95 11.41
C ILE A 314 26.91 -10.90 11.97
N THR A 315 26.48 -10.17 13.00
CA THR A 315 27.23 -9.08 13.65
C THR A 315 27.40 -7.83 12.79
N LYS A 316 27.76 -7.97 11.50
CA LYS A 316 28.06 -6.85 10.60
C LYS A 316 27.23 -6.94 9.32
N HIS A 317 26.02 -6.38 9.37
CA HIS A 317 25.16 -6.16 8.21
C HIS A 317 25.01 -4.66 7.95
N ARG A 318 25.04 -4.22 6.68
CA ARG A 318 25.02 -2.78 6.31
C ARG A 318 23.75 -2.02 6.71
N HIS A 319 22.69 -2.72 7.08
CA HIS A 319 21.49 -2.10 7.65
C HIS A 319 21.60 -1.77 9.14
N VAL A 320 22.61 -2.27 9.86
CA VAL A 320 22.82 -1.94 11.28
C VAL A 320 22.95 -0.44 11.52
N PRO A 321 23.86 0.31 10.86
CA PRO A 321 23.97 1.76 11.09
C PRO A 321 22.69 2.49 10.69
N GLU A 322 21.96 2.01 9.69
CA GLU A 322 20.68 2.58 9.27
C GLU A 322 19.60 2.41 10.35
N ILE A 323 19.52 1.23 10.96
CA ILE A 323 18.62 0.95 12.09
C ILE A 323 19.02 1.82 13.29
N GLU A 324 20.30 1.81 13.67
CA GLU A 324 20.79 2.53 14.83
C GLU A 324 20.65 4.04 14.69
N GLN A 325 20.86 4.60 13.49
CA GLN A 325 20.63 6.03 13.21
C GLN A 325 19.16 6.41 13.47
N GLY A 326 18.22 5.62 12.96
CA GLY A 326 16.79 5.89 13.14
C GLY A 326 16.36 5.81 14.61
N LEU A 327 16.73 4.72 15.29
CA LEU A 327 16.39 4.53 16.71
C LEU A 327 17.09 5.56 17.61
N SER A 328 18.36 5.89 17.34
CA SER A 328 19.09 6.90 18.11
C SER A 328 18.52 8.31 17.92
N GLY A 329 17.99 8.59 16.72
CA GLY A 329 17.35 9.87 16.40
C GLY A 329 16.16 10.15 17.31
N VAL A 330 15.23 9.19 17.45
CA VAL A 330 14.06 9.35 18.35
C VAL A 330 14.42 9.20 19.83
N ALA A 331 15.44 8.40 20.15
CA ALA A 331 15.92 8.24 21.54
C ALA A 331 16.64 9.48 22.08
N ASN A 332 17.10 10.39 21.21
CA ASN A 332 18.07 11.44 21.54
C ASN A 332 19.30 10.90 22.31
N SER A 333 19.69 9.66 22.02
CA SER A 333 20.75 8.91 22.69
C SER A 333 21.25 7.81 21.77
N LYS A 334 22.50 7.37 21.96
CA LYS A 334 23.06 6.29 21.16
C LYS A 334 22.36 4.97 21.49
N VAL A 335 21.74 4.36 20.47
CA VAL A 335 21.17 3.02 20.53
C VAL A 335 22.12 2.05 19.82
N THR A 336 22.36 0.89 20.44
CA THR A 336 23.12 -0.20 19.82
C THR A 336 22.26 -1.45 19.81
N VAL A 337 22.09 -2.04 18.63
CA VAL A 337 21.21 -3.21 18.43
C VAL A 337 22.02 -4.47 18.15
N SER A 338 21.45 -5.62 18.52
CA SER A 338 21.90 -6.90 17.99
C SER A 338 21.01 -7.27 16.81
N PHE A 339 21.57 -7.40 15.60
CA PHE A 339 20.80 -7.72 14.40
C PHE A 339 21.36 -8.94 13.68
N THR A 340 20.51 -9.95 13.47
CA THR A 340 20.85 -11.15 12.70
C THR A 340 19.77 -11.44 11.65
N PRO A 341 20.09 -11.27 10.35
CA PRO A 341 19.18 -11.66 9.28
C PRO A 341 19.33 -13.14 8.90
N HIS A 342 18.21 -13.73 8.49
CA HIS A 342 18.09 -15.12 8.05
C HIS A 342 17.45 -15.16 6.66
N LEU A 343 18.05 -15.95 5.77
CA LEU A 343 17.55 -16.15 4.42
C LEU A 343 16.55 -17.30 4.40
N MET A 344 15.35 -17.04 3.87
CA MET A 344 14.23 -17.97 3.82
C MET A 344 14.03 -18.56 2.42
N PRO A 345 13.58 -19.82 2.32
CA PRO A 345 13.31 -20.52 1.06
C PRO A 345 11.96 -20.08 0.47
N MET A 346 11.78 -18.76 0.32
CA MET A 346 10.60 -18.13 -0.28
C MET A 346 11.05 -16.92 -1.10
N SER A 347 10.27 -16.55 -2.13
CA SER A 347 10.65 -15.44 -3.00
C SER A 347 10.53 -14.08 -2.31
N ARG A 348 9.39 -13.80 -1.66
CA ARG A 348 9.05 -12.52 -1.03
C ARG A 348 8.62 -12.69 0.41
N GLY A 349 8.68 -11.58 1.14
CA GLY A 349 8.20 -11.46 2.50
C GLY A 349 9.36 -11.25 3.47
N MET A 350 9.09 -10.48 4.52
CA MET A 350 10.06 -10.18 5.56
C MET A 350 9.36 -10.13 6.91
N GLN A 351 9.99 -10.73 7.91
CA GLN A 351 9.56 -10.67 9.30
C GLN A 351 10.72 -10.22 10.17
N SER A 352 10.49 -9.23 11.01
CA SER A 352 11.37 -8.89 12.13
C SER A 352 10.74 -9.35 13.42
N THR A 353 11.43 -10.20 14.17
CA THR A 353 11.10 -10.53 15.56
C THR A 353 12.05 -9.74 16.45
N ILE A 354 11.51 -8.79 17.20
CA ILE A 354 12.25 -7.80 17.98
C ILE A 354 11.99 -8.06 19.46
N TYR A 355 13.05 -8.34 20.21
CA TYR A 355 13.00 -8.55 21.65
C TYR A 355 13.47 -7.26 22.33
N VAL A 356 12.65 -6.74 23.24
CA VAL A 356 12.89 -5.48 23.94
C VAL A 356 12.66 -5.65 25.44
N GLU A 357 13.41 -4.90 26.24
CA GLU A 357 13.10 -4.69 27.66
C GLU A 357 12.11 -3.53 27.77
N MET A 358 11.02 -3.72 28.52
CA MET A 358 10.06 -2.67 28.80
C MET A 358 10.60 -1.76 29.91
N ALA A 359 10.25 -0.48 29.89
CA ALA A 359 10.58 0.44 30.97
C ALA A 359 9.91 0.00 32.28
N SER A 360 10.45 0.47 33.42
CA SER A 360 9.93 0.10 34.75
C SER A 360 8.44 0.45 34.89
N GLY A 361 7.63 -0.54 35.26
CA GLY A 361 6.17 -0.39 35.44
C GLY A 361 5.35 -0.46 34.15
N VAL A 362 5.99 -0.51 32.98
CA VAL A 362 5.32 -0.66 31.68
C VAL A 362 4.92 -2.12 31.44
N THR A 363 3.73 -2.30 30.89
CA THR A 363 3.18 -3.60 30.49
C THR A 363 3.14 -3.74 28.98
N THR A 364 3.01 -4.99 28.51
CA THR A 364 2.83 -5.27 27.08
C THR A 364 1.56 -4.62 26.51
N ASP A 365 0.52 -4.42 27.34
CA ASP A 365 -0.70 -3.74 26.92
C ASP A 365 -0.48 -2.26 26.69
N ASP A 366 0.38 -1.61 27.47
CA ASP A 366 0.77 -0.21 27.24
C ASP A 366 1.46 -0.05 25.87
N LEU A 367 2.39 -0.95 25.53
CA LEU A 367 3.03 -0.98 24.21
C LEU A 367 2.01 -1.17 23.08
N TYR A 368 1.09 -2.13 23.26
CA TYR A 368 0.06 -2.45 22.27
C TYR A 368 -0.88 -1.26 22.04
N HIS A 369 -1.36 -0.63 23.12
CA HIS A 369 -2.26 0.51 23.03
C HIS A 369 -1.58 1.75 22.46
N HIS A 370 -0.31 1.98 22.79
CA HIS A 370 0.47 3.06 22.17
C HIS A 370 0.57 2.88 20.67
N LEU A 371 0.98 1.70 20.19
CA LEU A 371 1.08 1.41 18.75
C LEU A 371 -0.26 1.53 18.03
N ILE A 372 -1.36 1.08 18.63
CA ILE A 372 -2.70 1.31 18.08
C ILE A 372 -2.97 2.80 17.94
N ALA A 373 -2.70 3.59 18.98
CA ALA A 373 -2.98 5.01 18.98
C ALA A 373 -2.13 5.75 17.93
N THR A 374 -0.84 5.41 17.82
CA THR A 374 0.10 5.94 16.82
C THR A 374 -0.38 5.64 15.41
N TYR A 375 -0.73 4.37 15.13
CA TYR A 375 -1.01 3.90 13.76
C TYR A 375 -2.50 3.85 13.39
N LYS A 376 -3.41 4.38 14.22
CA LYS A 376 -4.86 4.33 13.98
C LYS A 376 -5.29 4.92 12.63
N ASN A 377 -4.58 5.96 12.18
CA ASN A 377 -4.88 6.71 10.96
C ASN A 377 -3.96 6.34 9.80
N GLU A 378 -2.96 5.47 10.01
CA GLU A 378 -2.06 5.05 8.95
C GLU A 378 -2.71 4.00 8.06
N GLU A 379 -2.69 4.21 6.74
CA GLU A 379 -3.27 3.24 5.80
C GLU A 379 -2.42 1.97 5.76
N PHE A 380 -1.10 2.11 5.68
CA PHE A 380 -0.22 0.99 5.41
C PHE A 380 0.34 0.28 6.64
N VAL A 381 0.25 0.86 7.84
CA VAL A 381 0.71 0.21 9.08
C VAL A 381 -0.50 -0.25 9.90
N LYS A 382 -0.65 -1.56 10.09
CA LYS A 382 -1.77 -2.14 10.85
C LYS A 382 -1.28 -2.92 12.06
N VAL A 383 -1.70 -2.46 13.24
CA VAL A 383 -1.59 -3.23 14.48
C VAL A 383 -2.72 -4.24 14.52
N LEU A 384 -2.38 -5.53 14.59
CA LEU A 384 -3.37 -6.60 14.59
C LEU A 384 -4.12 -6.69 15.94
N GLY A 385 -5.22 -7.44 15.97
CA GLY A 385 -5.92 -7.74 17.23
C GLY A 385 -4.99 -8.43 18.24
N LYS A 386 -5.18 -8.17 19.53
CA LYS A 386 -4.33 -8.74 20.60
C LYS A 386 -4.19 -10.26 20.46
N GLY A 387 -2.95 -10.76 20.51
CA GLY A 387 -2.63 -12.18 20.37
C GLY A 387 -2.60 -12.73 18.93
N VAL A 388 -2.97 -11.93 17.92
CA VAL A 388 -2.90 -12.34 16.52
C VAL A 388 -1.48 -12.22 15.98
N VAL A 389 -0.90 -13.32 15.51
CA VAL A 389 0.46 -13.36 14.96
C VAL A 389 0.46 -12.82 13.52
N PRO A 390 1.32 -11.83 13.18
CA PRO A 390 1.49 -11.40 11.79
C PRO A 390 2.17 -12.49 10.92
N HIS A 391 1.78 -12.60 9.66
CA HIS A 391 2.40 -13.53 8.69
C HIS A 391 2.80 -12.80 7.41
N THR A 392 4.01 -13.06 6.91
CA THR A 392 4.54 -12.45 5.67
C THR A 392 3.66 -12.67 4.44
N ARG A 393 2.99 -13.83 4.35
CA ARG A 393 2.05 -14.15 3.25
C ARG A 393 0.80 -13.25 3.22
N HIS A 394 0.43 -12.64 4.34
CA HIS A 394 -0.73 -11.74 4.42
C HIS A 394 -0.41 -10.31 3.98
N VAL A 395 0.84 -10.01 3.62
CA VAL A 395 1.27 -8.72 3.06
C VAL A 395 1.91 -8.85 1.68
N ARG A 396 2.09 -10.07 1.18
CA ARG A 396 2.77 -10.37 -0.08
C ARG A 396 2.12 -9.63 -1.25
N GLY A 397 2.92 -8.89 -2.01
CA GLY A 397 2.48 -8.07 -3.15
C GLY A 397 1.84 -6.72 -2.79
N SER A 398 1.71 -6.39 -1.51
CA SER A 398 1.04 -5.17 -1.03
C SER A 398 2.01 -4.23 -0.30
N ASN A 399 1.60 -2.96 -0.14
CA ASN A 399 2.36 -1.97 0.62
C ASN A 399 2.10 -2.00 2.14
N TYR A 400 1.35 -2.99 2.64
CA TYR A 400 1.03 -3.07 4.06
C TYR A 400 2.20 -3.61 4.90
N CYS A 401 2.29 -3.07 6.10
CA CYS A 401 3.00 -3.60 7.26
C CYS A 401 1.97 -4.09 8.28
N LEU A 402 2.08 -5.35 8.72
CA LEU A 402 1.29 -5.87 9.84
C LEU A 402 2.21 -6.07 11.04
N LEU A 403 1.78 -5.60 12.21
CA LEU A 403 2.57 -5.76 13.43
C LEU A 403 1.72 -6.12 14.65
N ASN A 404 2.35 -6.71 15.66
CA ASN A 404 1.74 -6.97 16.96
C ASN A 404 2.79 -7.12 18.06
N VAL A 405 2.37 -7.02 19.31
CA VAL A 405 3.21 -7.15 20.51
C VAL A 405 2.74 -8.32 21.36
N PHE A 406 3.69 -9.05 21.93
CA PHE A 406 3.47 -10.22 22.76
C PHE A 406 4.28 -10.10 24.05
N GLN A 407 3.74 -10.63 25.13
CA GLN A 407 4.47 -10.74 26.38
C GLN A 407 5.56 -11.80 26.23
N ASP A 408 6.79 -11.49 26.64
CA ASP A 408 7.86 -12.48 26.72
C ASP A 408 7.65 -13.34 27.99
N ARG A 409 8.15 -14.59 27.96
CA ARG A 409 8.24 -15.43 29.16
C ARG A 409 9.12 -14.77 30.23
N ILE A 410 10.15 -14.03 29.82
CA ILE A 410 11.04 -13.29 30.71
C ILE A 410 10.29 -12.06 31.24
N PRO A 411 10.11 -11.92 32.57
CA PRO A 411 9.44 -10.75 33.15
C PRO A 411 10.13 -9.44 32.73
N GLY A 412 9.32 -8.43 32.41
CA GLY A 412 9.83 -7.12 31.96
C GLY A 412 10.30 -7.09 30.50
N ARG A 413 10.13 -8.16 29.72
CA ARG A 413 10.38 -8.17 28.27
C ARG A 413 9.12 -8.30 27.44
N ALA A 414 9.20 -7.79 26.22
CA ALA A 414 8.18 -7.95 25.19
C ALA A 414 8.81 -8.41 23.87
N ILE A 415 7.99 -9.07 23.05
CA ILE A 415 8.34 -9.52 21.71
C ILE A 415 7.44 -8.75 20.73
N ILE A 416 8.05 -8.01 19.80
CA ILE A 416 7.33 -7.32 18.74
C ILE A 416 7.58 -8.08 17.43
N ILE A 417 6.50 -8.36 16.69
CA ILE A 417 6.58 -8.97 15.36
C ILE A 417 6.07 -7.95 14.36
N SER A 418 6.85 -7.71 13.31
CA SER A 418 6.50 -6.85 12.18
C SER A 418 6.78 -7.56 10.87
N VAL A 419 5.82 -7.55 9.95
CA VAL A 419 5.93 -8.18 8.63
C VAL A 419 5.61 -7.21 7.51
N ILE A 420 6.37 -7.29 6.42
CA ILE A 420 6.19 -6.52 5.18
C ILE A 420 6.46 -7.41 3.96
N ASP A 421 6.03 -6.98 2.77
CA ASP A 421 6.66 -7.44 1.53
C ASP A 421 7.97 -6.66 1.32
N ASN A 422 9.10 -7.38 1.25
CA ASN A 422 10.43 -6.77 1.17
C ASN A 422 10.67 -5.99 -0.13
N LEU A 423 9.93 -6.25 -1.21
CA LEU A 423 10.06 -5.53 -2.47
C LEU A 423 9.03 -4.41 -2.62
N VAL A 424 7.92 -4.44 -1.86
CA VAL A 424 6.89 -3.39 -1.88
C VAL A 424 7.13 -2.41 -0.73
N LYS A 425 6.55 -2.60 0.45
CA LYS A 425 6.77 -1.70 1.59
C LYS A 425 8.24 -1.63 2.01
N GLY A 426 8.99 -2.71 1.81
CA GLY A 426 10.43 -2.71 2.08
C GLY A 426 11.31 -2.06 1.01
N ALA A 427 10.75 -1.66 -0.13
CA ALA A 427 11.51 -1.02 -1.21
C ALA A 427 10.60 -0.15 -2.10
N SER A 428 10.10 -0.70 -3.21
CA SER A 428 9.51 0.05 -4.33
C SER A 428 8.12 0.62 -4.06
N GLY A 429 7.35 -0.02 -3.18
CA GLY A 429 6.08 0.50 -2.70
C GLY A 429 6.27 1.73 -1.84
N GLN A 430 7.20 1.69 -0.88
CA GLN A 430 7.55 2.87 -0.07
C GLN A 430 8.19 3.98 -0.92
N ALA A 431 8.97 3.62 -1.95
CA ALA A 431 9.50 4.60 -2.88
C ALA A 431 8.39 5.35 -3.63
N LEU A 432 7.37 4.63 -4.11
CA LEU A 432 6.20 5.24 -4.73
C LEU A 432 5.36 6.05 -3.73
N GLN A 433 5.24 5.57 -2.49
CA GLN A 433 4.56 6.26 -1.39
C GLN A 433 5.23 7.63 -1.12
N ASN A 434 6.56 7.65 -1.07
CA ASN A 434 7.35 8.87 -0.94
C ASN A 434 7.18 9.79 -2.15
N LEU A 435 7.24 9.25 -3.38
CA LEU A 435 7.09 10.08 -4.57
C LEU A 435 5.69 10.70 -4.68
N ASN A 436 4.64 10.00 -4.25
CA ASN A 436 3.29 10.57 -4.19
C ASN A 436 3.28 11.86 -3.36
N LEU A 437 3.88 11.83 -2.16
CA LEU A 437 3.99 13.00 -1.30
C LEU A 437 4.82 14.12 -1.95
N MET A 438 6.01 13.79 -2.46
CA MET A 438 6.91 14.76 -3.11
C MET A 438 6.26 15.48 -4.31
N MET A 439 5.26 14.85 -4.93
CA MET A 439 4.54 15.36 -6.09
C MET A 439 3.13 15.88 -5.76
N GLY A 440 2.76 15.93 -4.46
CA GLY A 440 1.48 16.47 -4.00
C GLY A 440 0.25 15.58 -4.29
N PHE A 441 0.44 14.29 -4.51
CA PHE A 441 -0.64 13.31 -4.69
C PHE A 441 -0.99 12.63 -3.36
N PRO A 442 -2.21 12.06 -3.22
CA PRO A 442 -2.54 11.22 -2.08
C PRO A 442 -1.51 10.10 -1.92
N GLU A 443 -0.99 9.93 -0.70
CA GLU A 443 0.11 9.01 -0.37
C GLU A 443 -0.15 7.56 -0.84
N ASN A 444 -1.41 7.12 -0.84
CA ASN A 444 -1.84 5.77 -1.21
C ASN A 444 -2.07 5.56 -2.72
N THR A 445 -1.88 6.58 -3.56
CA THR A 445 -2.16 6.50 -5.00
C THR A 445 -1.32 5.40 -5.66
N GLY A 446 -1.99 4.47 -6.37
CA GLY A 446 -1.32 3.32 -7.00
C GLY A 446 -0.75 2.27 -6.03
N LEU A 447 -1.10 2.32 -4.74
CA LEU A 447 -0.57 1.40 -3.72
C LEU A 447 -1.65 0.58 -2.99
N GLN A 448 -2.91 0.72 -3.39
CA GLN A 448 -4.06 0.05 -2.75
C GLN A 448 -4.28 -1.41 -3.19
N PHE A 449 -3.27 -2.01 -3.85
CA PHE A 449 -3.31 -3.44 -4.18
C PHE A 449 -3.44 -4.26 -2.90
N GLN A 450 -4.46 -5.11 -2.87
CA GLN A 450 -4.63 -6.05 -1.78
C GLN A 450 -3.53 -7.13 -1.80
N PRO A 451 -3.16 -7.68 -0.64
CA PRO A 451 -2.22 -8.80 -0.58
C PRO A 451 -2.64 -9.97 -1.48
N LEU A 452 -1.68 -10.49 -2.25
CA LEU A 452 -1.86 -11.67 -3.10
C LEU A 452 -1.57 -12.93 -2.29
N PHE A 453 -2.62 -13.56 -1.79
CA PHE A 453 -2.63 -14.79 -1.00
C PHE A 453 -3.54 -15.84 -1.68
N PRO A 454 -3.22 -17.15 -1.66
CA PRO A 454 -2.14 -17.85 -0.95
C PRO A 454 -0.76 -17.77 -1.60
#